data_AF-A0A2E8CGL9-F1
#
_entry.id   AF-A0A2E8CGL9-F1
#
_cell.length_a   1.000
_cell.length_b   1.000
_cell.length_c   1.000
_cell.angle_alpha   90.00
_cell.angle_beta   90.00
_cell.angle_gamma   90.00
#
_symmetry.space_group_name_H-M   'P 1'
#
loop_
_entity.id
_entity.type
_entity.pdbx_description
1 polymer ?
#
loop_
_entity_poly.entity_id
_entity_poly.type
_entity_poly.pdbx_seq_one_letter_code
_entity_poly.pdbx_strand_id
1 'polypeptide(L)'
;MNAKRLEENSEYAEYDADGDGVVSDEEIETSKELLELRLYHERADAQRAMSWFALWGMLLYPSLVVASELFGLTQAASILGDMAAVYFVSVAGILAAFFGAQAWSSRSNGSNK
;
A
#
# COMPACT_ATOMS: atom_id res chain seq x y z
N MET A 1 27.67 21.46 -31.77
CA MET A 1 27.05 21.09 -30.47
C MET A 1 28.07 20.23 -29.74
N ASN A 2 28.65 20.72 -28.64
CA ASN A 2 29.62 19.96 -27.85
C ASN A 2 28.84 19.03 -26.93
N ALA A 3 28.86 17.72 -27.22
CA ALA A 3 28.27 16.69 -26.37
C ALA A 3 29.05 16.66 -25.04
N LYS A 4 28.36 16.96 -23.93
CA LYS A 4 28.92 16.80 -22.59
C LYS A 4 28.95 15.30 -22.29
N ARG A 5 30.16 14.75 -22.18
CA ARG A 5 30.40 13.38 -21.72
C ARG A 5 30.27 13.31 -20.21
N LEU A 6 29.56 12.30 -19.72
CA LEU A 6 29.35 12.05 -18.29
C LEU A 6 30.67 11.63 -17.61
N GLU A 7 30.89 12.10 -16.38
CA GLU A 7 32.05 11.69 -15.57
C GLU A 7 31.85 10.25 -15.05
N GLU A 8 32.90 9.43 -15.15
CA GLU A 8 33.02 8.11 -14.51
C GLU A 8 32.73 8.26 -13.00
N ASN A 9 31.61 7.72 -12.51
CA ASN A 9 31.02 7.84 -11.16
C ASN A 9 29.88 8.89 -10.98
N SER A 10 29.26 9.36 -12.05
CA SER A 10 28.02 10.14 -11.96
C SER A 10 26.82 9.25 -11.60
N GLU A 11 25.93 9.72 -10.70
CA GLU A 11 24.65 9.07 -10.33
C GLU A 11 23.73 8.82 -11.55
N TYR A 12 24.04 9.48 -12.68
CA TYR A 12 23.33 9.32 -13.95
C TYR A 12 23.87 8.22 -14.86
N ALA A 13 24.96 7.54 -14.48
CA ALA A 13 25.49 6.39 -15.23
C ALA A 13 24.55 5.17 -15.22
N GLU A 14 23.60 5.10 -14.27
CA GLU A 14 22.55 4.07 -14.25
C GLU A 14 21.49 4.25 -15.36
N TYR A 15 21.42 5.44 -15.95
CA TYR A 15 20.46 5.78 -17.02
C TYR A 15 21.05 5.69 -18.43
N ASP A 16 22.36 5.45 -18.54
CA ASP A 16 23.07 5.21 -19.80
C ASP A 16 22.87 3.73 -20.18
N ALA A 17 21.88 3.46 -21.02
CA ALA A 17 21.44 2.11 -21.35
C ALA A 17 22.26 1.50 -22.49
N ASP A 18 22.87 2.33 -23.35
CA ASP A 18 23.71 1.90 -24.47
C ASP A 18 25.22 2.00 -24.22
N GLY A 19 25.63 2.64 -23.12
CA GLY A 19 27.01 2.70 -22.64
C GLY A 19 27.91 3.64 -23.43
N ASP A 20 27.33 4.63 -24.12
CA ASP A 20 28.06 5.56 -24.98
C ASP A 20 28.64 6.79 -24.23
N GLY A 21 28.26 6.97 -22.95
CA GLY A 21 28.68 8.05 -22.06
C GLY A 21 27.87 9.34 -22.19
N VAL A 22 26.74 9.32 -22.90
CA VAL A 22 25.81 10.44 -23.11
C VAL A 22 24.37 9.95 -22.91
N VAL A 23 23.81 10.20 -21.72
CA VAL A 23 22.39 9.91 -21.47
C VAL A 23 21.49 10.74 -22.40
N SER A 24 20.79 10.06 -23.29
CA SER A 24 19.80 10.64 -24.21
C SER A 24 18.46 10.89 -23.50
N ASP A 25 17.69 11.88 -23.97
CA ASP A 25 16.35 12.17 -23.44
C ASP A 25 15.41 10.94 -23.52
N GLU A 26 15.61 10.08 -24.53
CA GLU A 26 14.84 8.83 -24.74
C GLU A 26 15.21 7.74 -23.72
N GLU A 27 16.46 7.69 -23.25
CA GLU A 27 16.90 6.74 -22.22
C GLU A 27 16.38 7.16 -20.84
N ILE A 28 16.30 8.46 -20.58
CA ILE A 28 15.68 9.00 -19.35
C ILE A 28 14.18 8.70 -19.33
N GLU A 29 13.48 8.85 -20.46
CA GLU A 29 12.05 8.53 -20.55
C GLU A 29 11.79 7.04 -20.32
N THR A 30 12.55 6.18 -20.99
CA THR A 30 12.46 4.71 -20.82
C THR A 30 12.76 4.31 -19.37
N SER A 31 13.77 4.90 -18.74
CA SER A 31 14.12 4.63 -17.35
C SER A 31 13.05 5.08 -16.36
N LYS A 32 12.38 6.22 -16.62
CA LYS A 32 11.25 6.68 -15.81
C LYS A 32 10.07 5.73 -15.91
N GLU A 33 9.72 5.27 -17.10
CA GLU A 33 8.64 4.29 -17.28
C GLU A 33 8.94 2.99 -16.53
N LEU A 34 10.17 2.48 -16.63
CA LEU A 34 10.60 1.28 -15.89
C LEU A 34 10.56 1.47 -14.38
N LEU A 35 10.95 2.64 -13.88
CA LEU A 35 10.87 2.97 -12.45
C LEU A 35 9.41 3.04 -11.97
N GLU A 36 8.53 3.67 -12.75
CA GLU A 36 7.10 3.76 -12.45
C GLU A 36 6.43 2.38 -12.44
N LEU A 37 6.74 1.53 -13.41
CA LEU A 37 6.31 0.12 -13.45
C LEU A 37 6.77 -0.64 -12.20
N ARG A 38 8.03 -0.47 -11.81
CA ARG A 38 8.59 -1.15 -10.63
C ARG A 38 7.92 -0.69 -9.33
N LEU A 39 7.71 0.62 -9.17
CA LEU A 39 6.97 1.19 -8.05
C LEU A 39 5.51 0.73 -8.02
N TYR A 40 4.86 0.58 -9.17
CA TYR A 40 3.51 0.06 -9.27
C TYR A 40 3.42 -1.39 -8.79
N HIS A 41 4.34 -2.24 -9.25
CA HIS A 41 4.42 -3.64 -8.82
C HIS A 41 4.67 -3.76 -7.31
N GLU A 42 5.63 -2.99 -6.77
CA GLU A 42 5.93 -3.00 -5.33
C GLU A 42 4.73 -2.58 -4.47
N ARG A 43 3.99 -1.55 -4.92
CA ARG A 43 2.75 -1.13 -4.26
C ARG A 43 1.66 -2.19 -4.33
N ALA A 44 1.51 -2.89 -5.45
CA ALA A 44 0.52 -3.95 -5.61
C ALA A 44 0.80 -5.14 -4.68
N ASP A 45 2.06 -5.56 -4.57
CA ASP A 45 2.46 -6.64 -3.68
C ASP A 45 2.30 -6.26 -2.21
N ALA A 46 2.67 -5.04 -1.84
CA ALA A 46 2.44 -4.51 -0.50
C ALA A 46 0.95 -4.46 -0.15
N GLN A 47 0.09 -4.01 -1.08
CA GLN A 47 -1.37 -4.01 -0.89
C GLN A 47 -1.94 -5.41 -0.73
N ARG A 48 -1.43 -6.40 -1.47
CA ARG A 48 -1.87 -7.79 -1.36
C ARG A 48 -1.50 -8.38 0.00
N ALA A 49 -0.27 -8.15 0.47
CA ALA A 49 0.19 -8.58 1.78
C ALA A 49 -0.61 -7.91 2.91
N MET A 50 -0.84 -6.60 2.82
CA MET A 50 -1.65 -5.85 3.78
C MET A 50 -3.10 -6.35 3.81
N SER A 51 -3.69 -6.59 2.64
CA SER A 51 -5.05 -7.12 2.51
C SER A 51 -5.16 -8.50 3.14
N TRP A 52 -4.16 -9.37 2.94
CA TRP A 52 -4.15 -10.71 3.53
C TRP A 52 -4.11 -10.66 5.07
N PHE A 53 -3.29 -9.78 5.64
CA PHE A 53 -3.24 -9.57 7.09
C PHE A 53 -4.57 -9.05 7.64
N ALA A 54 -5.20 -8.10 6.96
CA ALA A 54 -6.50 -7.57 7.34
C ALA A 54 -7.61 -8.63 7.27
N LEU A 55 -7.61 -9.47 6.23
CA LEU A 55 -8.56 -10.57 6.08
C LEU A 55 -8.43 -11.60 7.22
N TRP A 56 -7.20 -11.96 7.60
CA TRP A 56 -6.94 -12.82 8.76
C TRP A 56 -7.40 -12.18 10.07
N GLY A 57 -7.10 -10.89 10.28
CA GLY A 57 -7.51 -10.17 11.48
C GLY A 57 -9.03 -10.07 11.64
N MET A 58 -9.76 -9.83 10.54
CA MET A 58 -11.21 -9.76 10.54
C MET A 58 -11.87 -11.12 10.78
N LEU A 59 -11.26 -12.21 10.29
CA LEU A 59 -11.75 -13.57 10.49
C LEU A 59 -11.45 -14.11 11.90
N LEU A 60 -10.41 -13.58 12.55
CA LEU A 60 -9.98 -14.00 13.88
C LEU A 60 -11.11 -13.89 14.91
N TYR A 61 -11.79 -12.74 14.99
CA TYR A 61 -12.81 -12.50 16.01
C TYR A 61 -14.01 -13.48 15.91
N PRO A 62 -14.65 -13.68 14.75
CA PRO A 62 -15.68 -14.72 14.58
C PRO A 62 -15.17 -16.13 14.87
N SER A 63 -13.94 -16.46 14.46
CA SER A 63 -13.36 -17.79 14.71
C SER A 63 -13.18 -18.08 16.20
N LEU A 64 -12.82 -17.07 17.01
CA LEU A 64 -12.67 -17.17 18.46
C LEU A 64 -14.02 -17.26 19.17
N VAL A 65 -15.06 -16.58 18.67
CA VAL A 65 -16.44 -16.72 19.18
C VAL A 65 -16.91 -18.17 19.04
N VAL A 66 -16.76 -18.75 17.84
CA VAL A 66 -17.15 -20.13 17.56
C VAL A 66 -16.31 -21.13 18.37
N ALA A 67 -15.00 -20.90 18.48
CA ALA A 67 -14.14 -21.73 19.32
C ALA A 67 -14.57 -21.69 20.80
N SER A 68 -14.92 -20.52 21.33
CA SER A 68 -15.36 -20.37 22.73
C SER A 68 -16.67 -21.11 23.01
N GLU A 69 -17.57 -21.16 22.02
CA GLU A 69 -18.80 -21.95 22.08
C GLU A 69 -18.50 -23.46 22.08
N LEU A 70 -17.54 -23.91 21.26
CA LEU A 70 -17.09 -25.31 21.23
C LEU A 70 -16.43 -25.79 22.54
N PHE A 71 -15.73 -24.89 23.26
CA PHE A 71 -15.16 -25.18 24.58
C PHE A 71 -16.15 -25.03 25.74
N GLY A 72 -17.43 -24.73 25.47
CA GLY A 72 -18.49 -24.64 26.48
C GLY A 72 -18.48 -23.36 27.32
N LEU A 73 -17.74 -22.32 26.91
CA LEU A 73 -17.76 -20.99 27.55
C LEU A 73 -18.95 -20.17 27.02
N THR A 74 -20.17 -20.63 27.29
CA THR A 74 -21.42 -19.99 26.83
C THR A 74 -21.57 -18.55 27.31
N GLN A 75 -21.06 -18.23 28.50
CA GLN A 75 -21.06 -16.86 29.03
C GLN A 75 -20.05 -15.93 28.34
N ALA A 76 -18.91 -16.46 27.88
CA ALA A 76 -17.97 -15.67 27.08
C ALA A 76 -18.55 -15.40 25.70
N ALA A 77 -19.18 -16.40 25.06
CA ALA A 77 -19.82 -16.23 23.76
C ALA A 77 -20.95 -15.19 23.77
N SER A 78 -21.77 -15.15 24.83
CA SER A 78 -22.85 -14.15 24.94
C SER A 78 -22.33 -12.72 25.13
N ILE A 79 -21.35 -12.52 26.03
CA ILE A 79 -20.72 -11.21 26.25
C ILE A 79 -20.01 -10.75 24.97
N LEU A 80 -19.34 -11.67 24.29
CA LEU A 80 -18.65 -11.38 23.04
C LEU A 80 -19.65 -10.99 21.94
N GLY A 81 -20.77 -11.70 21.82
CA GLY A 81 -21.87 -11.39 20.91
C GLY A 81 -22.52 -10.02 21.18
N ASP A 82 -22.79 -9.69 22.44
CA ASP A 82 -23.41 -8.41 22.83
C ASP A 82 -22.50 -7.20 22.55
N MET A 83 -21.17 -7.39 22.58
CA MET A 83 -20.20 -6.35 22.27
C MET A 83 -19.86 -6.25 20.77
N ALA A 84 -20.27 -7.22 19.95
CA ALA A 84 -19.91 -7.28 18.54
C ALA A 84 -20.38 -6.02 17.79
N ALA A 85 -21.59 -5.55 18.07
CA ALA A 85 -22.15 -4.36 17.43
C ALA A 85 -21.29 -3.11 17.69
N VAL A 86 -20.81 -2.91 18.92
CA VAL A 86 -19.96 -1.78 19.29
C VAL A 86 -18.60 -1.88 18.59
N TYR A 87 -18.01 -3.08 18.52
CA TYR A 87 -16.77 -3.31 17.79
C TYR A 87 -16.88 -2.97 16.30
N PHE A 88 -17.94 -3.42 15.62
CA PHE A 88 -18.16 -3.13 14.20
C PHE A 88 -18.35 -1.63 13.94
N VAL A 89 -19.13 -0.94 14.79
CA VAL A 89 -19.35 0.51 14.65
C VAL A 89 -18.05 1.28 14.90
N SER A 90 -17.26 0.91 15.91
CA SER A 90 -15.97 1.55 16.18
C SER A 90 -14.96 1.35 15.04
N VAL A 91 -14.84 0.13 14.52
CA VAL A 91 -13.93 -0.17 13.39
C VAL A 91 -14.38 0.59 12.13
N ALA A 92 -15.68 0.62 11.83
CA ALA A 92 -16.22 1.40 10.72
C ALA A 92 -15.92 2.90 10.88
N GLY A 93 -15.98 3.45 12.09
CA GLY A 93 -15.62 4.84 12.38
C GLY A 93 -14.15 5.14 12.10
N ILE A 94 -13.23 4.27 12.53
CA ILE A 94 -11.80 4.43 12.27
C ILE A 94 -11.51 4.34 10.76
N LEU A 95 -12.12 3.38 10.06
CA LEU A 95 -11.98 3.22 8.61
C LEU A 95 -12.53 4.45 7.87
N ALA A 96 -13.69 4.97 8.26
CA ALA A 96 -14.27 6.17 7.68
C ALA A 96 -13.37 7.40 7.87
N ALA A 97 -12.77 7.56 9.05
CA ALA A 97 -11.82 8.64 9.31
C ALA A 97 -10.56 8.51 8.44
N PHE A 98 -10.00 7.29 8.33
CA PHE A 98 -8.79 7.05 7.55
C PHE A 98 -9.04 7.25 6.04
N PHE A 99 -10.07 6.63 5.47
CA PHE A 99 -10.43 6.81 4.06
C PHE A 99 -10.92 8.23 3.76
N GLY A 100 -11.61 8.88 4.69
CA GLY A 100 -12.01 10.28 4.58
C GLY A 100 -10.81 11.22 4.51
N ALA A 101 -9.82 11.02 5.38
CA ALA A 101 -8.56 11.77 5.35
C ALA A 101 -7.76 11.52 4.08
N GLN A 102 -7.66 10.26 3.62
CA GLN A 102 -6.95 9.91 2.38
C GLN A 102 -7.62 10.53 1.14
N ALA A 103 -8.95 10.52 1.07
CA ALA A 103 -9.71 11.15 -0.02
C ALA A 103 -9.51 12.68 -0.02
N TRP A 104 -9.53 13.31 1.16
CA TRP A 104 -9.26 14.75 1.30
C TRP A 104 -7.83 15.12 0.85
N SER A 105 -6.83 14.36 1.30
CA SER A 105 -5.43 14.55 0.92
C SER A 105 -5.21 14.36 -0.59
N SER A 106 -5.84 13.36 -1.19
CA SER A 106 -5.76 13.12 -2.64
C SER A 106 -6.40 14.24 -3.45
N ARG A 107 -7.49 14.85 -2.93
CA ARG A 107 -8.15 16.00 -3.57
C ARG A 107 -7.32 17.28 -3.50
N SER A 108 -6.57 17.46 -2.41
CA SER A 108 -5.60 18.55 -2.25
C SER A 108 -4.44 18.45 -3.26
N ASN A 109 -3.90 17.25 -3.51
CA ASN A 109 -2.83 17.03 -4.50
C ASN A 109 -3.29 17.22 -5.96
N GLY A 110 -4.59 17.06 -6.24
CA GLY A 110 -5.16 17.30 -7.58
C GLY A 110 -5.44 18.77 -7.90
N SER A 111 -5.34 19.69 -6.93
CA SER A 111 -5.61 21.12 -7.12
C SER A 111 -4.39 21.94 -7.56
N ASN A 112 -3.23 21.30 -7.73
CA ASN A 112 -1.98 21.95 -8.15
C ASN A 112 -1.51 21.47 -9.54
N LYS A 113 -2.48 21.22 -10.44
CA LYS A 113 -2.30 21.04 -11.88
C LYS A 113 -3.18 22.04 -12.61
#